data_AF-A0A497TAE5-F1
#
_entry.id   AF-A0A497TAE5-F1
#
_cell.length_a   1.000
_cell.length_b   1.000
_cell.length_c   1.000
_cell.angle_alpha   90.00
_cell.angle_beta   90.00
_cell.angle_gamma   90.00
#
_symmetry.space_group_name_H-M   'P 1'
#
loop_
_entity.id
_entity.type
_entity.pdbx_description
1 polymer ?
#
loop_
_entity_poly.entity_id
_entity_poly.type
_entity_poly.pdbx_seq_one_letter_code
_entity_poly.pdbx_strand_id
1 'polypeptide(L)'
;MKLECFGVGILVLAVIGTLFISGCIQQSGQETYQVTQNQKIQEPKTEINLENNGLKVKISPTEDKKVSGVVTVTLQNIPSETTKMLVSMTPQGFKGDLYNDPNVIIQWIENPSAGQEILLDTTKVENGVYGIGVAATYEGAPESSPWIALVQTQVNVQN
;
A
#
# COMPACT_ATOMS: atom_id res chain seq x y z
N MET A 1 1.28 -66.07 7.73
CA MET A 1 2.43 -65.99 6.81
C MET A 1 3.69 -66.12 7.65
N LYS A 2 4.62 -66.98 7.22
CA LYS A 2 5.74 -67.53 8.00
C LYS A 2 6.72 -66.48 8.51
N LEU A 3 7.23 -66.73 9.73
CA LEU A 3 8.46 -66.17 10.30
C LEU A 3 9.66 -66.90 9.68
N GLU A 4 10.66 -66.19 9.18
CA GLU A 4 12.01 -66.71 8.99
C GLU A 4 13.02 -65.75 9.63
N CYS A 5 13.75 -66.27 10.62
CA CYS A 5 14.90 -65.67 11.29
C CYS A 5 16.18 -66.10 10.56
N PHE A 6 17.10 -65.17 10.28
CA PHE A 6 18.57 -65.36 10.18
C PHE A 6 19.16 -63.96 9.94
N GLY A 7 20.20 -63.46 10.61
CA GLY A 7 21.16 -64.10 11.47
C GLY A 7 21.95 -63.09 12.30
N VAL A 8 22.68 -63.66 13.24
CA VAL A 8 23.48 -63.08 14.31
C VAL A 8 24.73 -62.36 13.76
N GLY A 9 25.07 -61.22 14.35
CA GLY A 9 26.35 -60.53 14.17
C GLY A 9 26.61 -59.51 15.28
N ILE A 10 27.03 -59.99 16.44
CA ILE A 10 27.48 -59.17 17.59
C ILE A 10 28.94 -58.77 17.39
N LEU A 11 29.26 -57.47 17.46
CA LEU A 11 30.55 -56.90 17.90
C LEU A 11 30.38 -55.38 18.09
N VAL A 12 29.96 -54.87 19.26
CA VAL A 12 30.73 -54.60 20.49
C VAL A 12 31.79 -53.48 20.35
N LEU A 13 31.45 -52.34 20.98
CA LEU A 13 32.27 -51.33 21.68
C LEU A 13 33.21 -50.39 20.90
N ALA A 14 32.87 -49.10 20.96
CA ALA A 14 33.73 -48.12 21.61
C ALA A 14 32.89 -46.95 22.18
N VAL A 15 32.65 -47.03 23.50
CA VAL A 15 32.17 -45.92 24.34
C VAL A 15 33.36 -45.08 24.74
N ILE A 16 33.35 -43.78 24.41
CA ILE A 16 33.96 -42.69 25.20
C ILE A 16 32.99 -41.52 24.99
N GLY A 17 32.12 -41.16 25.93
CA GLY A 17 32.45 -40.49 27.20
C GLY A 17 32.73 -39.01 26.89
N THR A 18 32.04 -37.98 27.38
CA THR A 18 31.24 -37.77 28.58
C THR A 18 30.55 -36.40 28.40
N LEU A 19 29.24 -36.31 28.61
CA LEU A 19 28.57 -35.62 29.73
C LEU A 19 28.65 -34.08 29.75
N PHE A 20 27.48 -33.47 29.52
CA PHE A 20 26.82 -32.32 30.20
C PHE A 20 27.68 -31.09 30.58
N ILE A 21 27.20 -29.85 30.40
CA ILE A 21 26.28 -29.18 31.33
C ILE A 21 25.65 -27.93 30.67
N SER A 22 24.39 -27.72 31.04
CA SER A 22 23.49 -26.58 30.83
C SER A 22 24.05 -25.22 31.31
N GLY A 23 23.65 -24.10 30.68
CA GLY A 23 23.79 -22.77 31.30
C GLY A 23 23.82 -21.60 30.33
N CYS A 24 22.79 -20.76 30.37
CA CYS A 24 22.78 -19.42 29.75
C CYS A 24 23.73 -18.46 30.48
N ILE A 25 24.24 -17.47 29.74
CA ILE A 25 24.43 -16.04 30.08
C ILE A 25 25.74 -15.47 29.46
N GLN A 26 25.55 -14.28 28.86
CA GLN A 26 26.47 -13.34 28.24
C GLN A 26 27.97 -13.46 28.57
N GLN A 27 28.78 -13.47 27.51
CA GLN A 27 30.06 -12.75 27.51
C GLN A 27 30.34 -12.14 26.13
N SER A 28 30.62 -10.85 26.17
CA SER A 28 31.06 -9.95 25.10
C SER A 28 32.25 -10.46 24.28
N GLY A 29 32.24 -10.15 22.99
CA GLY A 29 33.43 -10.22 22.12
C GLY A 29 33.04 -10.02 20.66
N GLN A 30 33.34 -8.83 20.11
CA GLN A 30 33.20 -8.50 18.70
C GLN A 30 34.00 -9.48 17.83
N GLU A 31 33.37 -10.15 16.85
CA GLU A 31 34.00 -10.39 15.54
C GLU A 31 32.97 -10.26 14.42
N THR A 32 33.38 -9.45 13.47
CA THR A 32 32.73 -8.85 12.31
C THR A 32 32.15 -9.88 11.32
N TYR A 33 30.83 -9.86 11.12
CA TYR A 33 30.23 -10.29 9.85
C TYR A 33 29.71 -9.04 9.12
N GLN A 34 30.54 -8.49 8.24
CA GLN A 34 30.11 -7.58 7.20
C GLN A 34 29.46 -8.40 6.08
N VAL A 35 28.13 -8.43 6.06
CA VAL A 35 27.38 -8.54 4.80
C VAL A 35 26.71 -7.20 4.58
N THR A 36 27.41 -6.35 3.83
CA THR A 36 26.86 -5.12 3.26
C THR A 36 25.78 -5.50 2.25
N GLN A 37 24.52 -5.47 2.67
CA GLN A 37 23.45 -5.07 1.78
C GLN A 37 22.98 -3.71 2.27
N ASN A 38 23.54 -2.66 1.65
CA ASN A 38 22.87 -1.37 1.56
C ASN A 38 21.61 -1.56 0.71
N GLN A 39 20.59 -2.25 1.24
CA GLN A 39 19.22 -1.87 0.92
C GLN A 39 19.04 -0.53 1.61
N LYS A 40 19.32 0.55 0.85
CA LYS A 40 18.81 1.87 1.19
C LYS A 40 17.32 1.63 1.43
N ILE A 41 16.88 1.65 2.69
CA ILE A 41 15.46 1.73 3.03
C ILE A 41 15.01 2.94 2.25
N GLN A 42 14.28 2.69 1.17
CA GLN A 42 13.83 3.75 0.29
C GLN A 42 12.92 4.57 1.17
N GLU A 43 13.39 5.75 1.59
CA GLU A 43 12.53 6.68 2.32
C GLU A 43 11.24 6.79 1.51
N PRO A 44 10.10 6.39 2.11
CA PRO A 44 8.84 6.43 1.41
C PRO A 44 8.65 7.83 0.82
N LYS A 45 8.49 7.87 -0.50
CA LYS A 45 8.27 9.14 -1.18
C LYS A 45 6.94 9.67 -0.68
N THR A 46 6.98 10.85 -0.07
CA THR A 46 5.81 11.64 0.35
C THR A 46 4.85 11.95 -0.80
N GLU A 47 5.24 11.65 -2.05
CA GLU A 47 4.45 11.88 -3.25
C GLU A 47 4.21 10.58 -4.02
N ILE A 48 2.95 10.28 -4.29
CA ILE A 48 2.47 9.17 -5.11
C ILE A 48 2.12 9.74 -6.48
N ASN A 49 2.87 9.32 -7.51
CA ASN A 49 2.61 9.73 -8.88
C ASN A 49 1.88 8.59 -9.61
N LEU A 50 0.77 8.92 -10.24
CA LEU A 50 -0.10 7.98 -10.95
C LEU A 50 -0.32 8.46 -12.39
N GLU A 51 -0.34 7.52 -13.33
CA GLU A 51 -0.58 7.81 -14.74
C GLU A 51 -1.44 6.73 -15.39
N ASN A 52 -2.45 7.13 -16.14
CA ASN A 52 -3.24 6.26 -17.00
C ASN A 52 -3.86 7.06 -18.14
N ASN A 53 -3.74 6.58 -19.39
CA ASN A 53 -4.41 7.17 -20.56
C ASN A 53 -4.28 8.70 -20.68
N GLY A 54 -3.09 9.26 -20.41
CA GLY A 54 -2.85 10.69 -20.46
C GLY A 54 -3.30 11.49 -19.23
N LEU A 55 -4.05 10.89 -18.31
CA LEU A 55 -4.29 11.44 -16.97
C LEU A 55 -3.05 11.20 -16.12
N LYS A 56 -2.42 12.27 -15.62
CA LYS A 56 -1.30 12.24 -14.67
C LYS A 56 -1.71 12.97 -13.41
N VAL A 57 -1.59 12.29 -12.27
CA VAL A 57 -1.99 12.82 -10.97
C VAL A 57 -0.85 12.61 -9.99
N LYS A 58 -0.58 13.65 -9.20
CA LYS A 58 0.29 13.55 -8.03
C LYS A 58 -0.54 13.69 -6.77
N ILE A 59 -0.39 12.76 -5.84
CA ILE A 59 -1.03 12.78 -4.53
C ILE A 59 0.07 12.92 -3.49
N SER A 60 -0.06 13.90 -2.59
CA SER A 60 0.95 14.21 -1.58
C SER A 60 0.40 14.01 -0.17
N PRO A 61 0.49 12.79 0.40
CA PRO A 61 0.24 12.53 1.81
C PRO A 61 1.18 13.31 2.75
N THR A 62 0.76 13.49 4.00
CA THR A 62 1.58 14.17 5.03
C THR A 62 2.76 13.31 5.49
N GLU A 63 2.58 12.00 5.63
CA GLU A 63 3.60 11.03 6.05
C GLU A 63 3.42 9.71 5.28
N ASP A 64 4.20 9.44 4.25
CA ASP A 64 4.16 8.20 3.46
C ASP A 64 2.79 7.92 2.81
N LYS A 65 2.07 6.93 3.35
CA LYS A 65 0.67 6.65 3.04
C LYS A 65 -0.25 7.18 4.14
N LYS A 66 0.27 7.59 5.29
CA LYS A 66 -0.51 8.16 6.37
C LYS A 66 -0.85 9.61 6.09
N VAL A 67 -2.07 9.98 6.43
CA VAL A 67 -2.59 11.33 6.22
C VAL A 67 -3.34 11.76 7.48
N SER A 68 -3.08 13.01 7.88
CA SER A 68 -3.77 13.70 8.96
C SER A 68 -3.97 15.14 8.49
N GLY A 69 -5.19 15.66 8.58
CA GLY A 69 -5.50 16.98 8.01
C GLY A 69 -5.94 16.89 6.54
N VAL A 70 -5.05 17.24 5.60
CA VAL A 70 -5.40 17.42 4.18
C VAL A 70 -4.52 16.58 3.26
N VAL A 71 -5.14 15.97 2.25
CA VAL A 71 -4.43 15.37 1.11
C VAL A 71 -4.61 16.25 -0.11
N THR A 72 -3.48 16.63 -0.73
CA THR A 72 -3.49 17.39 -1.99
C THR A 72 -3.40 16.45 -3.18
N VAL A 73 -4.32 16.62 -4.13
CA VAL A 73 -4.35 15.96 -5.43
C VAL A 73 -4.04 17.01 -6.50
N THR A 74 -2.87 16.91 -7.13
CA THR A 74 -2.44 17.80 -8.21
C THR A 74 -2.66 17.14 -9.57
N LEU A 75 -3.40 17.82 -10.45
CA LEU A 75 -3.63 17.36 -11.83
C LEU A 75 -2.44 17.76 -12.71
N GLN A 76 -1.49 16.85 -12.92
CA GLN A 76 -0.28 17.17 -13.70
C GLN A 76 -0.53 17.20 -15.21
N ASN A 77 -1.39 16.31 -15.70
CA ASN A 77 -1.83 16.27 -17.09
C ASN A 77 -3.23 15.67 -17.18
N ILE A 78 -4.01 16.13 -18.15
CA ILE A 78 -5.42 15.75 -18.32
C ILE A 78 -5.65 15.37 -19.79
N PRO A 79 -6.40 14.30 -20.10
CA PRO A 79 -6.81 14.01 -21.48
C PRO A 79 -7.57 15.20 -22.10
N SER A 80 -7.29 15.53 -23.36
CA SER A 80 -7.82 16.73 -24.03
C SER A 80 -9.35 16.77 -24.16
N GLU A 81 -9.99 15.61 -24.15
CA GLU A 81 -11.46 15.48 -24.26
C GLU A 81 -12.17 15.67 -22.90
N THR A 82 -11.41 15.79 -21.80
CA THR A 82 -11.95 15.89 -20.45
C THR A 82 -12.66 17.22 -20.26
N THR A 83 -13.93 17.17 -19.86
CA THR A 83 -14.69 18.37 -19.44
C THR A 83 -15.14 18.29 -17.99
N LYS A 84 -15.11 17.10 -17.38
CA LYS A 84 -15.39 16.89 -15.95
C LYS A 84 -14.44 15.88 -15.34
N MET A 85 -14.22 15.99 -14.04
CA MET A 85 -13.48 15.01 -13.26
C MET A 85 -14.17 14.68 -11.95
N LEU A 86 -14.09 13.41 -11.55
CA LEU A 86 -14.48 12.95 -10.23
C LEU A 86 -13.22 12.67 -9.41
N VAL A 87 -13.06 13.37 -8.30
CA VAL A 87 -12.10 13.00 -7.25
C VAL A 87 -12.89 12.43 -6.09
N SER A 88 -12.53 11.23 -5.66
CA SER A 88 -13.20 10.54 -4.57
C SER A 88 -12.21 9.94 -3.59
N MET A 89 -12.61 9.86 -2.33
CA MET A 89 -11.92 9.14 -1.27
C MET A 89 -12.96 8.29 -0.53
N THR A 90 -12.74 6.99 -0.48
CA THR A 90 -13.72 6.02 0.06
C THR A 90 -13.02 5.00 0.96
N PRO A 91 -13.68 4.49 2.02
CA PRO A 91 -13.11 3.44 2.86
C PRO A 91 -12.73 2.19 2.06
N GLN A 92 -11.68 1.47 2.47
CA GLN A 92 -11.31 0.23 1.81
C GLN A 92 -12.44 -0.79 1.88
N GLY A 93 -12.82 -1.34 0.71
CA GLY A 93 -13.91 -2.33 0.63
C GLY A 93 -15.30 -1.73 0.78
N PHE A 94 -15.45 -0.41 0.61
CA PHE A 94 -16.73 0.29 0.65
C PHE A 94 -17.77 -0.34 -0.29
N LYS A 95 -19.00 -0.49 0.21
CA LYS A 95 -20.17 -1.02 -0.53
C LYS A 95 -21.44 -0.19 -0.27
N GLY A 96 -21.29 0.99 0.32
CA GLY A 96 -22.40 1.86 0.68
C GLY A 96 -22.80 2.83 -0.43
N ASP A 97 -23.63 3.81 -0.06
CA ASP A 97 -24.01 4.91 -0.94
C ASP A 97 -22.93 6.00 -0.91
N LEU A 98 -22.32 6.24 -2.07
CA LEU A 98 -21.25 7.20 -2.26
C LEU A 98 -21.65 8.65 -1.89
N TYR A 99 -22.91 9.03 -2.02
CA TYR A 99 -23.34 10.43 -1.83
C TYR A 99 -23.82 10.73 -0.41
N ASN A 100 -24.08 9.70 0.39
CA ASN A 100 -24.71 9.85 1.70
C ASN A 100 -23.85 9.32 2.86
N ASP A 101 -22.73 8.64 2.57
CA ASP A 101 -21.85 8.12 3.61
C ASP A 101 -20.89 9.22 4.15
N PRO A 102 -20.84 9.44 5.47
CA PRO A 102 -20.01 10.50 6.06
C PRO A 102 -18.50 10.24 5.94
N ASN A 103 -18.09 8.99 5.70
CA ASN A 103 -16.70 8.62 5.48
C ASN A 103 -16.32 8.67 3.99
N VAL A 104 -17.17 9.21 3.12
CA VAL A 104 -16.87 9.39 1.70
C VAL A 104 -16.67 10.86 1.39
N ILE A 105 -15.56 11.18 0.73
CA ILE A 105 -15.33 12.51 0.15
C ILE A 105 -15.50 12.37 -1.36
N ILE A 106 -16.38 13.17 -1.95
CA ILE A 106 -16.60 13.24 -3.39
C ILE A 106 -16.58 14.69 -3.84
N GLN A 107 -15.82 14.96 -4.90
CA GLN A 107 -15.76 16.26 -5.53
C GLN A 107 -15.85 16.09 -7.05
N TRP A 108 -16.85 16.72 -7.63
CA TRP A 108 -16.96 16.91 -9.08
C TRP A 108 -16.28 18.22 -9.46
N ILE A 109 -15.34 18.13 -10.40
CA ILE A 109 -14.59 19.26 -10.91
C ILE A 109 -15.05 19.53 -12.34
N GLU A 110 -15.68 20.68 -12.53
CA GLU A 110 -16.11 21.18 -13.84
C GLU A 110 -14.97 21.95 -14.51
N ASN A 111 -14.75 21.72 -15.80
CA ASN A 111 -13.69 22.36 -16.60
C ASN A 111 -12.29 22.28 -15.94
N PRO A 112 -11.79 21.06 -15.66
CA PRO A 112 -10.54 20.88 -14.94
C PRO A 112 -9.34 21.38 -15.76
N SER A 113 -8.29 21.83 -15.07
CA SER A 113 -7.08 22.36 -15.71
C SER A 113 -5.80 21.73 -15.16
N ALA A 114 -4.78 21.60 -16.02
CA ALA A 114 -3.47 21.13 -15.59
C ALA A 114 -2.85 22.13 -14.59
N GLY A 115 -2.25 21.61 -13.52
CA GLY A 115 -1.73 22.36 -12.39
C GLY A 115 -2.77 22.63 -11.29
N GLN A 116 -4.06 22.34 -11.52
CA GLN A 116 -5.09 22.50 -10.50
C GLN A 116 -4.85 21.56 -9.31
N GLU A 117 -5.03 22.12 -8.11
CA GLU A 117 -4.96 21.38 -6.86
C GLU A 117 -6.36 21.17 -6.29
N ILE A 118 -6.62 19.94 -5.83
CA ILE A 118 -7.86 19.53 -5.19
C ILE A 118 -7.51 19.05 -3.80
N LEU A 119 -8.20 19.60 -2.79
CA LEU A 119 -7.92 19.35 -1.39
C LEU A 119 -8.96 18.40 -0.82
N LEU A 120 -8.50 17.29 -0.25
CA LEU A 120 -9.33 16.31 0.45
C LEU A 120 -9.11 16.48 1.95
N ASP A 121 -10.13 16.99 2.65
CA ASP A 121 -10.09 17.22 4.09
C ASP A 121 -10.40 15.93 4.85
N THR A 122 -9.35 15.25 5.29
CA THR A 122 -9.43 13.95 5.96
C THR A 122 -9.84 14.05 7.42
N THR A 123 -9.90 15.25 8.01
CA THR A 123 -10.37 15.44 9.41
C THR A 123 -11.85 15.12 9.60
N LYS A 124 -12.60 15.04 8.49
CA LYS A 124 -14.04 14.77 8.45
C LYS A 124 -14.38 13.29 8.34
N VAL A 125 -13.40 12.42 8.15
CA VAL A 125 -13.60 10.98 8.01
C VAL A 125 -12.90 10.23 9.14
N GLU A 126 -13.37 9.03 9.43
CA GLU A 126 -12.80 8.16 10.45
C GLU A 126 -11.40 7.66 10.08
N ASN A 127 -10.63 7.29 11.10
CA ASN A 127 -9.31 6.68 10.90
C ASN A 127 -9.44 5.31 10.21
N GLY A 128 -8.57 5.03 9.24
CA GLY A 128 -8.64 3.78 8.48
C GLY A 128 -7.95 3.85 7.12
N VAL A 129 -8.01 2.76 6.35
CA VAL A 129 -7.47 2.71 4.99
C VAL A 129 -8.53 3.20 4.00
N TYR A 130 -8.15 4.14 3.14
CA TYR A 130 -9.00 4.75 2.13
C TYR A 130 -8.40 4.59 0.74
N GLY A 131 -9.24 4.30 -0.24
CA GLY A 131 -8.91 4.45 -1.65
C GLY A 131 -9.16 5.88 -2.10
N ILE A 132 -8.19 6.49 -2.78
CA ILE A 132 -8.36 7.73 -3.52
C ILE A 132 -8.46 7.39 -5.00
N GLY A 133 -9.54 7.82 -5.64
CA GLY A 133 -9.77 7.66 -7.07
C GLY A 133 -9.90 9.01 -7.77
N VAL A 134 -9.23 9.15 -8.90
CA VAL A 134 -9.35 10.31 -9.79
C VAL A 134 -9.74 9.80 -11.18
N ALA A 135 -10.93 10.18 -11.63
CA ALA A 135 -11.49 9.74 -12.90
C ALA A 135 -11.81 10.93 -13.80
N ALA A 136 -11.41 10.85 -15.07
CA ALA A 136 -11.69 11.84 -16.10
C ALA A 136 -12.87 11.41 -16.96
N THR A 137 -13.76 12.35 -17.27
CA THR A 137 -14.96 12.14 -18.09
C THR A 137 -15.28 13.37 -18.93
N TYR A 138 -16.32 13.28 -19.75
CA TYR A 138 -16.80 14.35 -20.60
C TYR A 138 -18.32 14.51 -20.49
N GLU A 139 -18.80 15.72 -20.78
CA GLU A 139 -20.22 16.03 -20.85
C GLU A 139 -20.94 15.11 -21.84
N GLY A 140 -22.04 14.48 -21.40
CA GLY A 140 -22.78 13.51 -22.20
C GLY A 140 -22.12 12.13 -22.36
N ALA A 141 -21.08 11.81 -21.59
CA ALA A 141 -20.51 10.47 -21.59
C ALA A 141 -21.56 9.39 -21.24
N PRO A 142 -21.54 8.22 -21.91
CA PRO A 142 -22.53 7.18 -21.69
C PRO A 142 -22.37 6.55 -20.30
N GLU A 143 -23.48 6.27 -19.62
CA GLU A 143 -23.46 5.62 -18.30
C GLU A 143 -22.77 4.24 -18.31
N SER A 144 -22.77 3.55 -19.44
CA SER A 144 -22.13 2.23 -19.60
C SER A 144 -20.60 2.29 -19.65
N SER A 145 -20.02 3.44 -20.01
CA SER A 145 -18.56 3.64 -20.07
C SER A 145 -18.24 5.13 -19.91
N PRO A 146 -18.46 5.69 -18.71
CA PRO A 146 -18.41 7.14 -18.52
C PRO A 146 -16.96 7.66 -18.44
N TRP A 147 -15.96 6.81 -18.23
CA TRP A 147 -14.60 7.24 -17.90
C TRP A 147 -13.65 7.16 -19.10
N ILE A 148 -12.94 8.26 -19.37
CA ILE A 148 -11.82 8.31 -20.33
C ILE A 148 -10.58 7.67 -19.72
N ALA A 149 -10.30 8.02 -18.47
CA ALA A 149 -9.13 7.60 -17.72
C ALA A 149 -9.46 7.54 -16.24
N LEU A 150 -8.78 6.65 -15.51
CA LEU A 150 -8.95 6.52 -14.08
C LEU A 150 -7.62 6.10 -13.45
N VAL A 151 -7.27 6.76 -12.35
CA VAL A 151 -6.14 6.37 -11.50
C VAL A 151 -6.60 6.21 -10.06
N GLN A 152 -5.99 5.27 -9.35
CA GLN A 152 -6.34 4.95 -7.97
C GLN A 152 -5.09 4.68 -7.13
N THR A 153 -5.15 5.04 -5.86
CA THR A 153 -4.17 4.66 -4.84
C THR A 153 -4.86 4.46 -3.49
N GLN A 154 -4.09 4.09 -2.47
CA GLN A 154 -4.56 3.98 -1.10
C GLN A 154 -3.70 4.79 -0.14
N VAL A 155 -4.38 5.37 0.85
CA VAL A 155 -3.80 6.08 1.99
C VAL A 155 -4.40 5.54 3.29
N ASN A 156 -3.76 5.83 4.41
CA ASN A 156 -4.17 5.47 5.76
C ASN A 156 -4.47 6.76 6.55
N VAL A 157 -5.73 7.05 6.82
CA VAL A 157 -6.13 8.22 7.61
C VAL A 157 -5.86 7.95 9.09
N GLN A 158 -5.12 8.87 9.72
CA GLN A 158 -4.78 8.85 11.15
C GLN A 158 -4.86 10.27 11.71
N ASN A 159 -6.07 10.71 12.06
CA ASN A 159 -6.35 11.96 12.77
C ASN A 159 -6.16 11.80 14.28
#